data_AF-A0A1W0WJM6-F1
#
_entry.id   AF-A0A1W0WJM6-F1
#
_cell.length_a   1.000
_cell.length_b   1.000
_cell.length_c   1.000
_cell.angle_alpha   90.00
_cell.angle_beta   90.00
_cell.angle_gamma   90.00
#
_symmetry.space_group_name_H-M   'P 1'
#
loop_
_entity.id
_entity.type
_entity.pdbx_description
1 polymer ?
#
loop_
_entity_poly.entity_id
_entity_poly.type
_entity_poly.pdbx_seq_one_letter_code
_entity_poly.pdbx_strand_id
1 'polypeptide(L)'
;MASAGKIYLIVYNVVQLFCWATGFTELVRCLLTKEDLWTVVGPGLKIYQTLAILEIVHTVVGLVKSSPAITSFQVFSRLMVLWGALAYSESARQSVGFPMLFGAWTLAEMIRYSFYLAALFKKQPYPLVWLRYSMFIILYPLGVAGELLVMYNTLPKVAAEQPFASLAPGDLNWAYYAYVAIMVLYIPVFPVLYGHMLSQRKKALGPAVQPRKRRD
;
A
#
# COMPACT_ATOMS: atom_id res chain seq x y z
N MET A 1 -20.08 -14.82 10.15
CA MET A 1 -18.76 -15.37 9.83
C MET A 1 -18.58 -16.60 10.71
N ALA A 2 -18.34 -17.77 10.12
CA ALA A 2 -18.07 -18.98 10.90
C ALA A 2 -16.89 -18.72 11.86
N SER A 3 -16.89 -19.34 13.05
CA SER A 3 -15.87 -19.14 14.09
C SER A 3 -14.44 -19.28 13.54
N ALA A 4 -14.22 -20.27 12.66
CA ALA A 4 -12.94 -20.51 12.01
C ALA A 4 -12.45 -19.36 11.11
N GLY A 5 -13.34 -18.77 10.30
CA GLY A 5 -12.98 -17.66 9.41
C GLY A 5 -12.56 -16.41 10.19
N LYS A 6 -13.21 -16.17 11.35
CA LYS A 6 -12.81 -15.08 12.25
C LYS A 6 -11.43 -15.32 12.87
N ILE A 7 -11.17 -16.53 13.36
CA ILE A 7 -9.87 -16.90 13.95
C ILE A 7 -8.75 -16.75 12.92
N TYR A 8 -8.97 -17.27 11.72
CA TYR A 8 -8.03 -17.14 10.61
C TYR A 8 -7.70 -15.67 10.31
N LEU A 9 -8.70 -14.80 10.20
CA LEU A 9 -8.47 -13.37 9.97
C LEU A 9 -7.72 -12.72 11.12
N ILE A 10 -7.99 -13.10 12.38
CA ILE A 10 -7.23 -12.59 13.53
C ILE A 10 -5.74 -12.95 13.36
N VAL A 11 -5.44 -14.22 13.11
CA VAL A 11 -4.06 -14.69 12.93
C VAL A 11 -3.39 -13.96 11.78
N TYR A 12 -4.04 -13.88 10.62
CA TYR A 12 -3.51 -13.19 9.45
C TYR A 12 -3.16 -11.71 9.74
N ASN A 13 -4.10 -10.98 10.36
CA ASN A 13 -3.87 -9.56 10.65
C ASN A 13 -2.79 -9.37 11.73
N VAL A 14 -2.67 -10.27 12.73
CA VAL A 14 -1.59 -10.22 13.74
C VAL A 14 -0.23 -10.46 13.10
N VAL A 15 -0.12 -11.50 12.26
CA VAL A 15 1.14 -11.82 11.56
C VAL A 15 1.56 -10.66 10.68
N GLN A 16 0.64 -10.13 9.87
CA GLN A 16 0.94 -8.99 9.01
C GLN A 16 1.34 -7.75 9.84
N LEU A 17 0.61 -7.44 10.91
CA LEU A 17 0.97 -6.32 11.79
C LEU A 17 2.39 -6.47 12.35
N PHE A 18 2.77 -7.66 12.79
CA PHE A 18 4.12 -7.94 13.30
C PHE A 18 5.19 -7.79 12.20
N CYS A 19 4.94 -8.32 11.00
CA CYS A 19 5.85 -8.16 9.86
C CYS A 19 6.08 -6.69 9.47
N TRP A 20 5.02 -5.88 9.44
CA TRP A 20 5.16 -4.46 9.11
C TRP A 20 5.78 -3.64 10.25
N ALA A 21 5.51 -3.99 11.51
CA ALA A 21 6.13 -3.36 12.66
C ALA A 21 7.65 -3.63 12.71
N THR A 22 8.07 -4.88 12.47
CA THR A 22 9.49 -5.23 12.37
C THR A 22 10.15 -4.53 11.18
N GLY A 23 9.47 -4.45 10.03
CA GLY A 23 9.95 -3.64 8.90
C GLY A 23 10.18 -2.17 9.25
N PHE A 24 9.27 -1.56 10.03
CA PHE A 24 9.42 -0.18 10.49
C PHE A 24 10.61 0.00 11.46
N THR A 25 10.80 -0.94 12.40
CA THR A 25 11.95 -0.88 13.32
C THR A 25 13.27 -1.01 12.58
N GLU A 26 13.35 -1.91 11.60
CA GLU A 26 14.53 -2.07 10.75
C GLU A 26 14.79 -0.84 9.88
N LEU A 27 13.74 -0.19 9.35
CA LEU A 27 13.89 1.09 8.65
C LEU A 27 14.56 2.13 9.55
N VAL A 28 14.03 2.34 10.77
CA VAL A 28 14.59 3.32 11.70
C VAL A 28 16.05 2.96 12.04
N ARG A 29 16.33 1.68 12.30
CA ARG A 29 17.70 1.20 12.58
C ARG A 29 18.65 1.50 11.42
N CYS A 30 18.26 1.18 10.18
CA CYS A 30 19.07 1.43 8.98
C CYS A 30 19.30 2.92 8.76
N LEU A 31 18.31 3.78 9.01
CA LEU A 31 18.46 5.23 8.87
C LEU A 31 19.45 5.82 9.89
N LEU A 32 19.49 5.27 11.11
CA LEU A 32 20.42 5.71 12.16
C LEU A 32 21.84 5.18 11.95
N THR A 33 21.97 3.91 11.54
CA THR A 33 23.27 3.23 11.35
C THR A 33 23.88 3.45 9.97
N LYS A 34 23.08 3.96 9.01
CA LYS A 34 23.42 4.11 7.59
C LYS A 34 23.75 2.77 6.90
N GLU A 35 23.20 1.67 7.40
CA GLU A 35 23.24 0.38 6.72
C GLU A 35 22.43 0.42 5.41
N ASP A 36 22.77 -0.46 4.46
CA ASP A 36 22.00 -0.61 3.23
C ASP A 36 20.59 -1.14 3.54
N LEU A 37 19.59 -0.27 3.38
CA LEU A 37 18.21 -0.58 3.73
C LEU A 37 17.71 -1.83 3.00
N TRP A 38 18.01 -1.98 1.70
CA TRP A 38 17.47 -3.07 0.90
C TRP A 38 17.97 -4.44 1.36
N THR A 39 19.25 -4.57 1.72
CA THR A 39 19.81 -5.83 2.24
C THR A 39 19.09 -6.31 3.49
N VAL A 40 18.69 -5.38 4.37
CA VAL A 40 18.01 -5.69 5.63
C VAL A 40 16.52 -5.95 5.41
N VAL A 41 15.80 -5.03 4.77
CA VAL A 41 14.32 -5.09 4.72
C VAL A 41 13.77 -5.75 3.46
N GLY A 42 14.56 -5.85 2.39
CA GLY A 42 14.13 -6.37 1.08
C GLY A 42 13.55 -7.78 1.13
N PRO A 43 14.19 -8.77 1.79
CA PRO A 43 13.65 -10.12 1.93
C PRO A 43 12.29 -10.13 2.64
N GLY A 44 12.17 -9.40 3.75
CA GLY A 44 10.92 -9.28 4.50
C GLY A 44 9.82 -8.62 3.65
N LEU A 45 10.15 -7.51 2.99
CA LEU A 45 9.25 -6.77 2.12
C LEU A 45 8.66 -7.64 1.01
N LYS A 46 9.49 -8.48 0.38
CA LYS A 46 9.01 -9.45 -0.61
C LYS A 46 7.97 -10.40 -0.03
N ILE A 47 8.15 -10.87 1.20
CA ILE A 47 7.24 -11.82 1.85
C ILE A 47 5.91 -11.14 2.16
N TYR A 48 5.89 -10.14 3.05
CA TYR A 48 4.60 -9.61 3.55
C TYR A 48 3.81 -8.83 2.50
N GLN A 49 4.48 -8.21 1.53
CA GLN A 49 3.80 -7.55 0.41
C GLN A 49 3.16 -8.58 -0.54
N THR A 50 3.81 -9.72 -0.77
CA THR A 50 3.26 -10.81 -1.60
C THR A 50 2.14 -11.56 -0.86
N LEU A 51 2.22 -11.68 0.46
CA LEU A 51 1.13 -12.22 1.28
C LEU A 51 -0.17 -11.41 1.15
N ALA A 52 -0.11 -10.13 0.75
CA ALA A 52 -1.29 -9.32 0.48
C ALA A 52 -2.17 -9.86 -0.67
N ILE A 53 -1.65 -10.76 -1.52
CA ILE A 53 -2.47 -11.49 -2.51
C ILE A 53 -3.59 -12.28 -1.82
N LEU A 54 -3.35 -12.78 -0.60
CA LEU A 54 -4.39 -13.46 0.18
C LEU A 54 -5.59 -12.56 0.47
N GLU A 55 -5.42 -11.23 0.50
CA GLU A 55 -6.54 -10.31 0.69
C GLU A 55 -7.50 -10.32 -0.50
N ILE A 56 -6.96 -10.47 -1.71
CA ILE A 56 -7.78 -10.68 -2.91
C ILE A 56 -8.61 -11.95 -2.71
N VAL A 57 -7.97 -13.04 -2.29
CA VAL A 57 -8.65 -14.30 -1.99
C VAL A 57 -9.74 -14.10 -0.94
N HIS A 58 -9.48 -13.40 0.16
CA HIS A 58 -10.46 -13.11 1.20
C HIS A 58 -11.69 -12.39 0.67
N THR A 59 -11.53 -11.46 -0.27
CA THR A 59 -12.66 -10.76 -0.90
C THR A 59 -13.43 -11.65 -1.87
N VAL A 60 -12.74 -12.50 -2.64
CA VAL A 60 -13.36 -13.43 -3.60
C VAL A 60 -14.20 -14.48 -2.89
N VAL A 61 -13.70 -15.06 -1.79
CA VAL A 61 -14.44 -16.07 -1.00
C VAL A 61 -15.49 -15.44 -0.07
N GLY A 62 -15.60 -14.12 -0.04
CA GLY A 62 -16.57 -13.40 0.80
C GLY A 62 -16.23 -13.38 2.30
N LEU A 63 -14.97 -13.66 2.69
CA LEU A 63 -14.50 -13.50 4.07
C LEU A 63 -14.49 -12.01 4.48
N VAL A 64 -14.20 -11.11 3.55
CA VAL A 64 -14.20 -9.67 3.77
C VAL A 64 -15.12 -8.98 2.76
N LYS A 65 -15.93 -8.03 3.24
CA LYS A 65 -16.82 -7.23 2.40
C LYS A 65 -16.03 -6.12 1.70
N SER A 66 -15.46 -6.43 0.54
CA SER A 66 -14.84 -5.49 -0.38
C SER A 66 -15.00 -6.00 -1.82
N SER A 67 -14.84 -5.11 -2.81
CA SER A 67 -14.84 -5.48 -4.21
C SER A 67 -13.52 -6.18 -4.57
N PRO A 68 -13.55 -7.42 -5.11
CA PRO A 68 -12.34 -8.13 -5.51
C PRO A 68 -11.51 -7.37 -6.54
N ALA A 69 -12.16 -6.68 -7.48
CA ALA A 69 -11.48 -5.88 -8.50
C ALA A 69 -10.69 -4.73 -7.86
N ILE A 70 -11.31 -3.99 -6.94
CA ILE A 70 -10.66 -2.86 -6.26
C ILE A 70 -9.49 -3.35 -5.41
N THR A 71 -9.68 -4.42 -4.64
CA THR A 71 -8.61 -5.01 -3.82
C THR A 71 -7.47 -5.53 -4.70
N SER A 72 -7.77 -6.11 -5.86
CA SER A 72 -6.77 -6.56 -6.82
C SER A 72 -5.92 -5.40 -7.34
N PHE A 73 -6.55 -4.31 -7.81
CA PHE A 73 -5.81 -3.14 -8.28
C PHE A 73 -4.89 -2.56 -7.19
N GLN A 74 -5.37 -2.49 -5.95
CA GLN A 74 -4.57 -2.00 -4.82
C GLN A 74 -3.35 -2.88 -4.53
N VAL A 75 -3.53 -4.20 -4.51
CA VAL A 75 -2.45 -5.15 -4.23
C VAL A 75 -1.45 -5.20 -5.39
N PHE A 76 -1.93 -5.32 -6.63
CA PHE A 76 -1.06 -5.39 -7.80
C PHE A 76 -0.28 -4.11 -8.05
N SER A 77 -0.87 -2.93 -7.78
CA SER A 77 -0.14 -1.65 -7.87
C SER A 77 1.12 -1.65 -6.99
N ARG A 78 1.01 -2.14 -5.75
CA ARG A 78 2.15 -2.21 -4.82
C ARG A 78 3.11 -3.34 -5.16
N LEU A 79 2.61 -4.47 -5.66
CA LEU A 79 3.47 -5.54 -6.16
C LEU A 79 4.29 -5.10 -7.37
N MET A 80 3.74 -4.26 -8.25
CA MET A 80 4.48 -3.69 -9.37
C MET A 80 5.62 -2.80 -8.87
N VAL A 81 5.38 -1.93 -7.89
CA VAL A 81 6.45 -1.11 -7.29
C VAL A 81 7.52 -1.99 -6.63
N LEU A 82 7.12 -3.01 -5.87
CA LEU A 82 8.07 -3.92 -5.21
C LEU A 82 8.88 -4.72 -6.23
N TRP A 83 8.22 -5.50 -7.08
CA TRP A 83 8.88 -6.47 -7.95
C TRP A 83 9.40 -5.85 -9.23
N GLY A 84 8.64 -4.94 -9.83
CA GLY A 84 8.99 -4.24 -11.05
C GLY A 84 9.95 -3.06 -10.85
N ALA A 85 10.01 -2.45 -9.68
CA ALA A 85 10.92 -1.33 -9.44
C ALA A 85 12.03 -1.71 -8.44
N LEU A 86 11.70 -1.94 -7.18
CA LEU A 86 12.70 -2.16 -6.12
C LEU A 86 13.53 -3.43 -6.31
N ALA A 87 12.89 -4.57 -6.58
CA ALA A 87 13.60 -5.83 -6.78
C ALA A 87 14.34 -5.87 -8.11
N TYR A 88 13.85 -5.15 -9.11
CA TYR A 88 14.39 -5.15 -10.46
C TYR A 88 15.59 -4.19 -10.63
N SER A 89 15.51 -2.97 -10.12
CA SER A 89 16.54 -1.92 -10.29
C SER A 89 17.30 -1.62 -9.01
N GLU A 90 18.64 -1.59 -9.10
CA GLU A 90 19.51 -1.13 -8.02
C GLU A 90 19.41 0.38 -7.80
N SER A 91 19.33 1.14 -8.89
CA SER A 91 19.15 2.60 -8.84
C SER A 91 17.86 2.99 -8.10
N ALA A 92 16.80 2.19 -8.26
CA ALA A 92 15.55 2.39 -7.53
C ALA A 92 15.72 2.21 -6.01
N ARG A 93 16.59 1.30 -5.57
CA ARG A 93 16.88 1.01 -4.15
C ARG A 93 17.75 2.09 -3.50
N GLN A 94 18.63 2.71 -4.28
CA GLN A 94 19.50 3.80 -3.83
C GLN A 94 18.80 5.17 -3.80
N SER A 95 17.63 5.26 -4.42
CA SER A 95 16.82 6.48 -4.42
C SER A 95 16.34 6.84 -3.02
N VAL A 96 16.32 8.15 -2.69
CA VAL A 96 15.65 8.68 -1.49
C VAL A 96 14.15 8.32 -1.46
N GLY A 97 13.57 7.99 -2.61
CA GLY A 97 12.20 7.50 -2.71
C GLY A 97 11.96 6.18 -1.97
N PHE A 98 12.97 5.30 -1.88
CA PHE A 98 12.79 3.99 -1.23
C PHE A 98 12.49 4.10 0.28
N PRO A 99 13.32 4.77 1.12
CA PRO A 99 13.00 4.93 2.54
C PRO A 99 11.70 5.73 2.77
N MET A 100 11.40 6.74 1.95
CA MET A 100 10.15 7.50 2.02
C MET A 100 8.92 6.61 1.77
N LEU A 101 8.97 5.85 0.67
CA LEU A 101 7.95 4.89 0.29
C LEU A 101 7.75 3.84 1.38
N PHE A 102 8.85 3.22 1.81
CA PHE A 102 8.82 2.12 2.74
C PHE A 102 8.31 2.56 4.13
N GLY A 103 8.71 3.75 4.59
CA GLY A 103 8.17 4.35 5.81
C GLY A 103 6.68 4.67 5.71
N ALA A 104 6.22 5.22 4.58
CA ALA A 104 4.80 5.48 4.36
C ALA A 104 3.97 4.19 4.37
N TRP A 105 4.47 3.17 3.67
CA TRP A 105 3.85 1.85 3.57
C TRP A 105 3.76 1.15 4.93
N THR A 106 4.87 1.04 5.66
CA THR A 106 4.90 0.39 6.98
C THR A 106 3.92 1.03 7.96
N LEU A 107 3.92 2.36 8.08
CA LEU A 107 2.99 3.08 8.95
C LEU A 107 1.53 2.88 8.54
N ALA A 108 1.22 2.99 7.25
CA ALA A 108 -0.14 2.82 6.74
C ALA A 108 -0.66 1.39 7.01
N GLU A 109 0.19 0.38 6.79
CA GLU A 109 -0.14 -1.02 6.98
C GLU A 109 -0.33 -1.37 8.46
N MET A 110 0.55 -0.90 9.35
CA MET A 110 0.39 -1.08 10.79
C MET A 110 -0.95 -0.54 11.30
N ILE A 111 -1.35 0.66 10.85
CA ILE A 111 -2.64 1.25 11.20
C ILE A 111 -3.80 0.40 10.63
N ARG A 112 -3.67 -0.06 9.38
CA ARG A 112 -4.70 -0.86 8.69
C ARG A 112 -4.97 -2.18 9.39
N TYR A 113 -3.92 -2.97 9.65
CA TYR A 113 -4.07 -4.27 10.32
C TYR A 113 -4.54 -4.11 11.76
N SER A 114 -4.05 -3.09 12.49
CA SER A 114 -4.57 -2.75 13.82
C SER A 114 -6.06 -2.44 13.79
N PHE A 115 -6.51 -1.65 12.82
CA PHE A 115 -7.92 -1.31 12.64
C PHE A 115 -8.77 -2.53 12.27
N TYR A 116 -8.27 -3.43 11.41
CA TYR A 116 -8.96 -4.67 11.06
C TYR A 116 -9.07 -5.64 12.24
N LEU A 117 -8.04 -5.79 13.06
CA LEU A 117 -8.11 -6.55 14.31
C LEU A 117 -9.18 -5.98 15.24
N ALA A 118 -9.12 -4.69 15.51
CA ALA A 118 -10.11 -3.97 16.32
C ALA A 118 -11.55 -4.17 15.81
N ALA A 119 -11.74 -4.13 14.49
CA ALA A 119 -13.03 -4.39 13.84
C ALA A 119 -13.56 -5.80 14.10
N LEU A 120 -12.71 -6.83 14.08
CA LEU A 120 -13.10 -8.23 14.35
C LEU A 120 -13.60 -8.44 15.79
N PHE A 121 -13.09 -7.65 16.74
CA PHE A 121 -13.56 -7.64 18.13
C PHE A 121 -14.75 -6.69 18.37
N LYS A 122 -15.26 -6.03 17.33
CA LYS A 122 -16.30 -4.99 17.43
C LYS A 122 -15.93 -3.85 18.39
N LYS A 123 -14.63 -3.61 18.61
CA LYS A 123 -14.10 -2.56 19.49
C LYS A 123 -13.15 -1.69 18.68
N GLN A 124 -13.63 -0.55 18.21
CA GLN A 124 -12.82 0.41 17.45
C GLN A 124 -12.59 1.67 18.28
N PRO A 125 -11.50 1.75 19.05
CA PRO A 125 -11.24 2.91 19.89
C PRO A 125 -11.03 4.15 19.02
N TYR A 126 -11.54 5.30 19.48
CA TYR A 126 -11.52 6.55 18.71
C TYR A 126 -10.13 6.94 18.18
N PRO A 127 -9.01 6.83 18.95
CA PRO A 127 -7.68 7.13 18.43
C PRO A 127 -7.31 6.31 17.19
N LEU A 128 -7.66 5.02 17.17
CA LEU A 128 -7.36 4.13 16.05
C LEU A 128 -8.21 4.44 14.82
N VAL A 129 -9.49 4.78 15.03
CA VAL A 129 -10.38 5.27 13.96
C VAL A 129 -9.83 6.58 13.40
N TRP A 130 -9.44 7.51 14.26
CA TRP A 130 -8.88 8.80 13.85
C TRP A 130 -7.61 8.62 13.02
N LEU A 131 -6.68 7.77 13.47
CA LEU A 131 -5.45 7.44 12.74
C LEU A 131 -5.78 6.87 11.36
N ARG A 132 -6.68 5.88 11.29
CA ARG A 132 -7.08 5.22 10.04
C ARG A 132 -7.62 6.19 8.99
N TYR A 133 -8.37 7.20 9.42
CA TYR A 133 -9.03 8.17 8.55
C TYR A 133 -8.31 9.53 8.45
N SER A 134 -7.18 9.74 9.13
CA SER A 134 -6.45 11.03 9.07
C SER A 134 -5.01 10.89 8.61
N MET A 135 -4.34 9.76 8.88
CA MET A 135 -2.92 9.59 8.53
C MET A 135 -2.67 9.61 7.02
N PHE A 136 -3.67 9.33 6.20
CA PHE A 136 -3.55 9.44 4.74
C PHE A 136 -3.16 10.85 4.28
N ILE A 137 -3.48 11.90 5.05
CA ILE A 137 -3.14 13.30 4.69
C ILE A 137 -1.63 13.47 4.52
N ILE A 138 -0.83 12.76 5.32
CA ILE A 138 0.64 12.81 5.28
C ILE A 138 1.18 11.60 4.51
N LEU A 139 0.73 10.40 4.86
CA LEU A 139 1.29 9.16 4.34
C LEU A 139 1.00 8.95 2.86
N TYR A 140 -0.13 9.42 2.35
CA TYR A 140 -0.49 9.21 0.95
C TYR A 140 0.37 10.06 -0.01
N PRO A 141 0.51 11.39 0.17
CA PRO A 141 1.48 12.15 -0.62
C PRO A 141 2.92 11.64 -0.49
N LEU A 142 3.33 11.25 0.73
CA LEU A 142 4.67 10.70 0.97
C LEU A 142 4.90 9.40 0.22
N GLY A 143 3.94 8.47 0.28
CA GLY A 143 3.98 7.21 -0.44
C GLY A 143 4.02 7.42 -1.95
N VAL A 144 3.14 8.25 -2.50
CA VAL A 144 3.09 8.55 -3.94
C VAL A 144 4.39 9.19 -4.44
N ALA A 145 4.93 10.16 -3.70
CA ALA A 145 6.23 10.75 -4.04
C ALA A 145 7.34 9.68 -4.05
N GLY A 146 7.36 8.79 -3.06
CA GLY A 146 8.30 7.67 -3.00
C GLY A 146 8.15 6.71 -4.18
N GLU A 147 6.92 6.32 -4.55
CA GLU A 147 6.63 5.45 -5.70
C GLU A 147 7.13 6.07 -7.00
N LEU A 148 6.82 7.36 -7.24
CA LEU A 148 7.26 8.07 -8.45
C LEU A 148 8.78 8.18 -8.54
N LEU A 149 9.47 8.46 -7.42
CA LEU A 149 10.93 8.53 -7.38
C LEU A 149 11.56 7.16 -7.67
N VAL A 150 11.07 6.10 -7.05
CA VAL A 150 11.56 4.73 -7.26
C VAL A 150 11.31 4.29 -8.71
N MET A 151 10.13 4.58 -9.28
CA MET A 151 9.82 4.29 -10.68
C MET A 151 10.71 5.10 -11.62
N TYR A 152 10.91 6.40 -11.37
CA TYR A 152 11.77 7.25 -12.18
C TYR A 152 13.21 6.70 -12.26
N ASN A 153 13.77 6.30 -11.11
CA ASN A 153 15.11 5.69 -11.04
C ASN A 153 15.15 4.26 -11.63
N THR A 154 14.00 3.67 -11.95
CA THR A 154 13.93 2.38 -12.66
C THR A 154 13.99 2.56 -14.19
N LEU A 155 13.57 3.72 -14.71
CA LEU A 155 13.49 4.00 -16.15
C LEU A 155 14.79 3.73 -16.93
N PRO A 156 15.99 4.12 -16.47
CA PRO A 156 17.22 3.89 -17.22
C PRO A 156 17.50 2.40 -17.45
N LYS A 157 17.22 1.55 -16.43
CA LYS A 157 17.41 0.11 -16.54
C LYS A 157 16.40 -0.52 -17.51
N VAL A 158 15.13 -0.10 -17.42
CA VAL A 158 14.08 -0.56 -18.35
C VAL A 158 14.38 -0.14 -19.79
N ALA A 159 14.91 1.07 -19.99
CA ALA A 159 15.30 1.56 -21.31
C ALA A 159 16.43 0.71 -21.92
N ALA A 160 17.42 0.32 -21.11
CA ALA A 160 18.57 -0.45 -21.55
C ALA A 160 18.26 -1.94 -21.79
N GLU A 161 17.53 -2.58 -20.88
CA GLU A 161 17.26 -4.04 -20.95
C GLU A 161 16.04 -4.40 -21.81
N GLN A 162 15.17 -3.43 -22.11
CA GLN A 162 13.92 -3.62 -22.83
C GLN A 162 13.14 -4.87 -22.39
N PRO A 163 12.77 -4.96 -21.10
CA PRO A 163 12.05 -6.12 -20.61
C PRO A 163 10.76 -6.29 -21.43
N PHE A 164 10.48 -7.53 -21.85
CA PHE A 164 9.35 -7.90 -22.72
C PHE A 164 9.47 -7.52 -24.20
N ALA A 165 10.66 -7.19 -24.71
CA ALA A 165 10.88 -6.98 -26.15
C ALA A 165 10.38 -8.17 -27.02
N SER A 166 10.45 -9.40 -26.52
CA SER A 166 9.96 -10.59 -27.24
C SER A 166 8.43 -10.72 -27.31
N LEU A 167 7.68 -10.01 -26.47
CA LEU A 167 6.22 -10.02 -26.41
C LEU A 167 5.60 -8.81 -27.12
N ALA A 168 6.45 -7.87 -27.53
CA ALA A 168 6.07 -6.62 -28.14
C ALA A 168 6.05 -6.72 -29.68
N PRO A 169 4.97 -6.29 -30.34
CA PRO A 169 5.03 -6.06 -31.78
C PRO A 169 5.87 -4.81 -32.06
N GLY A 170 7.01 -5.00 -32.73
CA GLY A 170 7.93 -3.95 -33.18
C GLY A 170 9.04 -3.57 -32.18
N ASP A 171 9.88 -2.61 -32.57
CA ASP A 171 11.08 -2.17 -31.81
C ASP A 171 10.75 -1.22 -30.64
N LEU A 172 9.47 -1.12 -30.25
CA LEU A 172 9.02 -0.20 -29.21
C LEU A 172 9.26 -0.81 -27.82
N ASN A 173 9.94 -0.09 -26.93
CA ASN A 173 10.11 -0.52 -25.54
C ASN A 173 8.82 -0.30 -24.73
N TRP A 174 7.85 -1.21 -24.88
CA TRP A 174 6.54 -1.12 -24.21
C TRP A 174 6.63 -1.00 -22.70
N ALA A 175 7.59 -1.68 -22.07
CA ALA A 175 7.79 -1.59 -20.63
C ALA A 175 8.16 -0.16 -20.21
N TYR A 176 9.06 0.50 -20.95
CA TYR A 176 9.41 1.90 -20.68
C TYR A 176 8.18 2.81 -20.73
N TYR A 177 7.39 2.71 -21.79
CA TYR A 177 6.17 3.51 -21.94
C TYR A 177 5.11 3.17 -20.89
N ALA A 178 5.01 1.92 -20.45
CA ALA A 178 4.10 1.53 -19.38
C ALA A 178 4.48 2.20 -18.05
N TYR A 179 5.77 2.27 -17.69
CA TYR A 179 6.22 2.97 -16.48
C TYR A 179 5.91 4.47 -16.57
N VAL A 180 6.23 5.09 -17.71
CA VAL A 180 5.90 6.51 -17.96
C VAL A 180 4.39 6.76 -17.87
N ALA A 181 3.58 5.90 -18.49
CA ALA A 181 2.13 6.02 -18.46
C ALA A 181 1.59 5.93 -17.02
N ILE A 182 2.06 4.96 -16.23
CA ILE A 182 1.69 4.82 -14.82
C ILE A 182 2.06 6.08 -14.04
N MET A 183 3.27 6.62 -14.21
CA MET A 183 3.70 7.85 -13.55
C MET A 183 2.81 9.05 -13.92
N VAL A 184 2.47 9.19 -15.21
CA VAL A 184 1.57 10.26 -15.69
C VAL A 184 0.15 10.08 -15.15
N LEU A 185 -0.34 8.85 -15.02
CA LEU A 185 -1.66 8.56 -14.48
C LEU A 185 -1.83 9.01 -13.02
N TYR A 186 -0.75 9.15 -12.23
CA TYR A 186 -0.87 9.74 -10.89
C TYR A 186 -1.41 11.17 -10.92
N ILE A 187 -1.18 11.95 -11.99
CA ILE A 187 -1.65 13.35 -12.09
C ILE A 187 -3.19 13.44 -12.01
N PRO A 188 -3.98 12.75 -12.85
CA PRO A 188 -5.44 12.76 -12.73
C PRO A 188 -5.96 11.86 -11.60
N VAL A 189 -5.30 10.74 -11.30
CA VAL A 189 -5.82 9.75 -10.34
C VAL A 189 -5.64 10.21 -8.89
N PHE A 190 -4.54 10.88 -8.57
CA PHE A 190 -4.22 11.30 -7.21
C PHE A 190 -5.29 12.23 -6.60
N PRO A 191 -5.73 13.33 -7.25
CA PRO A 191 -6.76 14.20 -6.69
C PRO A 191 -8.10 13.50 -6.47
N VAL A 192 -8.47 12.59 -7.37
CA VAL A 192 -9.72 11.82 -7.27
C VAL A 192 -9.68 10.90 -6.05
N LEU A 193 -8.64 10.07 -5.92
CA LEU A 193 -8.49 9.15 -4.79
C LEU A 193 -8.34 9.90 -3.46
N TYR A 194 -7.58 10.99 -3.45
CA TYR A 194 -7.42 11.83 -2.27
C TYR A 194 -8.75 12.48 -1.85
N GLY A 195 -9.54 12.97 -2.80
CA GLY A 195 -10.88 13.48 -2.57
C GLY A 195 -11.82 12.43 -1.98
N HIS A 196 -11.76 11.19 -2.47
CA HIS A 196 -12.52 10.09 -1.89
C HIS A 196 -12.13 9.81 -0.43
N MET A 197 -10.85 9.83 -0.09
CA MET A 197 -10.40 9.65 1.30
C MET A 197 -10.84 10.80 2.21
N LEU A 198 -10.86 12.05 1.73
CA LEU A 198 -11.43 13.18 2.46
C LEU A 198 -12.93 12.99 2.72
N SER A 199 -13.67 12.47 1.74
CA SER A 199 -15.09 12.13 1.91
C SER A 199 -15.28 11.01 2.93
N GLN A 200 -14.46 9.96 2.88
CA GLN A 200 -14.48 8.87 3.86
C GLN A 200 -14.18 9.37 5.28
N ARG A 201 -13.19 10.27 5.43
CA ARG A 201 -12.88 10.91 6.71
C ARG A 201 -14.08 11.68 7.26
N LYS A 202 -14.73 12.51 6.43
CA LYS A 202 -15.94 13.25 6.84
C LYS A 202 -17.06 12.31 7.28
N LYS A 203 -17.24 11.16 6.61
CA LYS A 203 -18.25 10.16 6.98
C LYS A 203 -17.92 9.45 8.29
N ALA A 204 -16.64 9.14 8.53
CA ALA A 204 -16.23 8.36 9.70
C ALA A 204 -16.04 9.20 10.97
N LEU A 205 -15.57 10.45 10.83
CA LEU A 205 -15.24 11.35 11.95
C LEU A 205 -16.17 12.56 12.05
N GLY A 206 -17.09 12.75 11.09
CA GLY A 206 -18.06 13.83 11.13
C GLY A 206 -19.08 13.66 12.26
N PRO A 207 -19.70 14.75 12.72
CA PRO A 207 -20.77 14.68 13.70
C PRO A 207 -21.91 13.79 13.18
N ALA A 208 -22.44 12.92 14.05
CA ALA A 208 -23.58 12.08 13.69
C ALA A 208 -24.75 12.96 13.26
N VAL A 209 -25.27 12.75 12.04
CA VAL A 209 -26.46 13.45 11.56
C VAL A 209 -27.61 13.03 12.49
N GLN A 210 -28.03 13.93 13.37
CA GLN A 210 -29.20 13.69 14.19
C GLN A 210 -30.41 13.55 13.26
N PRO A 211 -31.24 12.50 13.40
CA PRO A 211 -32.47 12.40 12.63
C PRO A 211 -33.30 13.65 12.90
N ARG A 212 -33.67 14.35 11.82
CA ARG A 212 -34.49 15.56 11.86
C ARG A 212 -35.78 15.20 12.59
N LYS A 213 -35.97 15.68 13.84
CA LYS A 213 -37.27 15.55 14.52
C LYS A 213 -38.31 16.14 13.56
N ARG A 214 -39.23 15.32 13.06
CA ARG A 214 -40.43 15.83 12.40
C ARG A 214 -41.09 16.75 13.42
N ARG A 215 -41.25 18.02 13.05
CA ARG A 215 -42.12 18.93 13.78
C ARG A 215 -43.53 18.47 13.42
N ASP A 216 -44.21 17.88 14.38
CA ASP A 216 -45.66 17.65 14.35
C ASP A 216 -46.39 19.01 14.42
#